data_AF-A0A8H5GXD0-F1
#
_entry.id   AF-A0A8H5GXD0-F1
#
_cell.length_a   1.000
_cell.length_b   1.000
_cell.length_c   1.000
_cell.angle_alpha   90.00
_cell.angle_beta   90.00
_cell.angle_gamma   90.00
#
_symmetry.space_group_name_H-M   'P 1'
#
loop_
_entity.id
_entity.type
_entity.pdbx_description
1 polymer ?
#
loop_
_entity_poly.entity_id
_entity_poly.type
_entity_poly.pdbx_seq_one_letter_code
_entity_poly.pdbx_strand_id
1 'polypeptide(L)'
;MLITGTCALLRLGELTLPDNPDIRNFRKVIARDSVSVEPPFYSFWLPYHKADRLFEGNKIVIAPKWGIDALHVFQLYLGLRDNLFPLHPHLWVSPSGSVPTRSWFIRHLRQVEPDTRWSGQSMRAGGATAMAEDGAPPHIIQATGRWASDAFQFYIRKNPVVLNAMLAAQRRN
;
A
#
# COMPACT_ATOMS: atom_id res chain seq x y z
N MET A 1 -2.36 4.80 6.57
CA MET A 1 -1.21 4.01 6.08
C MET A 1 -1.53 2.51 5.95
N LEU A 2 -1.88 1.78 7.02
CA LEU A 2 -2.10 0.33 6.97
C LEU A 2 -3.15 -0.08 5.92
N ILE A 3 -4.37 0.48 6.01
CA ILE A 3 -5.46 0.20 5.07
C ILE A 3 -5.04 0.54 3.63
N THR A 4 -4.55 1.76 3.40
CA THR A 4 -4.07 2.19 2.07
C THR A 4 -3.01 1.23 1.51
N GLY A 5 -2.04 0.83 2.33
CA GLY A 5 -0.98 -0.07 1.95
C GLY A 5 -1.49 -1.46 1.58
N THR A 6 -2.44 -1.99 2.34
CA THR A 6 -3.08 -3.28 2.06
C THR A 6 -3.96 -3.21 0.81
N CYS A 7 -4.82 -2.21 0.68
CA CYS A 7 -5.73 -2.06 -0.47
C CYS A 7 -4.98 -1.83 -1.78
N ALA A 8 -3.90 -1.06 -1.78
CA ALA A 8 -3.11 -0.76 -2.98
C ALA A 8 -1.90 -1.68 -3.18
N LEU A 9 -1.73 -2.71 -2.34
CA LEU A 9 -0.60 -3.62 -2.35
C LEU A 9 0.74 -2.85 -2.35
N LEU A 10 0.87 -1.80 -1.53
CA LEU A 10 2.09 -0.99 -1.44
C LEU A 10 3.16 -1.66 -0.59
N ARG A 11 4.43 -1.53 -1.00
CA ARG A 11 5.57 -1.92 -0.15
C ARG A 11 5.64 -0.95 1.01
N LEU A 12 6.05 -1.42 2.19
CA LEU A 12 6.27 -0.51 3.31
C LEU A 12 7.24 0.63 2.96
N GLY A 13 8.31 0.33 2.20
CA GLY A 13 9.25 1.34 1.72
C GLY A 13 8.69 2.36 0.71
N GLU A 14 7.49 2.14 0.17
CA GLU A 14 6.77 3.13 -0.66
C GLU A 14 5.97 4.13 0.21
N LEU A 15 5.75 3.80 1.49
CA LEU A 15 4.98 4.59 2.46
C LEU A 15 5.86 5.25 3.53
N THR A 16 7.10 4.79 3.72
CA THR A 16 7.99 5.20 4.82
C THR A 16 9.38 5.54 4.34
N LEU A 17 10.10 6.34 5.13
CA LEU A 17 11.54 6.53 4.96
C LEU A 17 12.36 5.38 5.60
N PRO A 18 13.59 5.14 5.10
CA PRO A 18 14.57 4.33 5.81
C PRO A 18 14.85 4.86 7.21
N ASP A 19 15.11 3.94 8.15
CA ASP A 19 15.47 4.30 9.51
C ASP A 19 16.83 5.04 9.53
N ASN A 20 17.83 4.56 8.78
CA ASN A 20 19.11 5.24 8.59
C ASN A 20 18.91 6.56 7.81
N PRO A 21 19.24 7.73 8.42
CA PRO A 21 19.14 9.03 7.76
C PRO A 21 19.95 9.17 6.47
N ASP A 22 21.13 8.55 6.37
CA ASP A 22 22.08 8.76 5.28
C ASP A 22 21.57 8.27 3.92
N ILE A 23 20.60 7.35 3.94
CA ILE A 23 20.01 6.74 2.74
C ILE A 23 18.58 7.23 2.47
N ARG A 24 18.12 8.26 3.18
CA ARG A 24 16.78 8.85 2.96
C ARG A 24 16.77 9.65 1.67
N ASN A 25 15.71 9.47 0.88
CA ASN A 25 15.50 10.22 -0.35
C ASN A 25 14.06 10.75 -0.37
N PHE A 26 13.91 12.05 -0.12
CA PHE A 26 12.61 12.71 -0.05
C PHE A 26 11.91 12.81 -1.41
N ARG A 27 12.63 12.67 -2.54
CA ARG A 27 12.01 12.57 -3.88
C ARG A 27 11.16 11.32 -4.05
N LYS A 28 11.36 10.30 -3.19
CA LYS A 28 10.57 9.06 -3.18
C LYS A 28 9.36 9.13 -2.26
N VAL A 29 9.16 10.24 -1.55
CA VAL A 29 8.05 10.40 -0.59
C VAL A 29 6.84 10.96 -1.32
N ILE A 30 5.68 10.34 -1.10
CA ILE A 30 4.42 10.75 -1.71
C ILE A 30 4.08 12.18 -1.29
N ALA A 31 3.81 13.04 -2.26
CA ALA A 31 3.47 14.44 -2.04
C ALA A 31 1.98 14.60 -1.71
N ARG A 32 1.66 15.52 -0.80
CA ARG A 32 0.29 15.79 -0.33
C ARG A 32 -0.58 16.41 -1.43
N ASP A 33 0.01 17.27 -2.26
CA ASP A 33 -0.63 17.93 -3.40
C ASP A 33 -1.05 16.96 -4.50
N SER A 34 -0.42 15.78 -4.59
CA SER A 34 -0.78 14.74 -5.54
C SER A 34 -2.09 14.01 -5.22
N VAL A 35 -2.67 14.24 -4.04
CA VAL A 35 -3.87 13.55 -3.59
C VAL A 35 -5.12 14.11 -4.26
N SER A 36 -5.94 13.24 -4.86
CA SER A 36 -7.31 13.55 -5.26
C SER A 36 -8.29 12.68 -4.46
N VAL A 37 -9.37 13.28 -3.98
CA VAL A 37 -10.46 12.59 -3.27
C VAL A 37 -11.72 12.72 -4.10
N GLU A 38 -12.19 11.60 -4.65
CA GLU A 38 -13.30 11.52 -5.59
C GLU A 38 -14.18 10.33 -5.15
N PRO A 39 -15.21 10.55 -4.32
CA PRO A 39 -16.03 9.46 -3.80
C PRO A 39 -16.55 8.55 -4.94
N PRO A 40 -16.45 7.21 -4.78
CA PRO A 40 -16.13 6.50 -3.55
C PRO A 40 -14.64 6.16 -3.36
N PHE A 41 -13.73 6.74 -4.16
CA PHE A 41 -12.30 6.44 -4.14
C PHE A 41 -11.43 7.65 -3.77
N TYR A 42 -10.16 7.38 -3.55
CA TYR A 42 -9.12 8.41 -3.51
C TYR A 42 -7.90 7.92 -4.26
N SER A 43 -7.06 8.87 -4.68
CA SER A 43 -5.84 8.56 -5.40
C SER A 43 -4.71 9.49 -5.01
N PHE A 44 -3.49 9.06 -5.31
CA PHE A 44 -2.28 9.88 -5.18
C PHE A 44 -1.21 9.40 -6.15
N TRP A 45 -0.19 10.24 -6.36
CA TRP A 45 0.95 9.88 -7.17
C TRP A 45 2.03 9.19 -6.33
N LEU A 46 2.38 7.96 -6.69
CA LEU A 46 3.55 7.28 -6.14
C LEU A 46 4.77 7.63 -7.00
N PRO A 47 5.75 8.41 -6.48
CA PRO A 47 6.86 8.92 -7.29
C PRO A 47 7.89 7.85 -7.68
N TYR A 48 7.89 6.70 -7.00
CA TYR A 48 8.86 5.64 -7.27
C TYR A 48 8.36 4.28 -6.79
N HIS A 49 8.65 3.22 -7.56
CA HIS A 49 8.63 1.85 -7.07
C HIS A 49 9.82 1.06 -7.63
N LYS A 50 10.18 -0.06 -6.99
CA LYS A 50 11.38 -0.85 -7.37
C LYS A 50 11.41 -1.35 -8.83
N ALA A 51 10.24 -1.51 -9.45
CA ALA A 51 10.12 -1.96 -10.84
C ALA A 51 10.08 -0.80 -11.85
N ASP A 52 9.95 0.43 -11.38
CA ASP A 52 10.01 1.65 -12.18
C ASP A 52 11.46 2.11 -12.27
N ARG A 53 12.12 1.70 -13.35
CA ARG A 53 13.51 2.07 -13.64
C ARG A 53 13.63 3.48 -14.22
N LEU A 54 12.53 4.03 -14.73
CA LEU A 54 12.49 5.32 -15.44
C LEU A 54 12.04 6.48 -14.55
N PHE A 55 11.62 6.19 -13.30
CA PHE A 55 11.04 7.18 -12.38
C PHE A 55 9.79 7.86 -12.95
N GLU A 56 9.05 7.13 -13.79
CA GLU A 56 7.78 7.62 -14.34
C GLU A 56 6.72 7.75 -13.27
N GLY A 57 6.85 7.09 -12.11
CA GLY A 57 5.85 7.11 -11.07
C GLY A 57 4.56 6.42 -11.50
N ASN A 58 3.60 6.29 -10.59
CA ASN A 58 2.32 5.63 -10.88
C ASN A 58 1.19 6.30 -10.10
N LYS A 59 0.03 6.48 -10.74
CA LYS A 59 -1.19 6.85 -10.03
C LYS A 59 -1.69 5.64 -9.25
N ILE A 60 -1.83 5.80 -7.93
CA ILE A 60 -2.40 4.78 -7.05
C ILE A 60 -3.84 5.16 -6.79
N VAL A 61 -4.77 4.26 -7.09
CA VAL A 61 -6.21 4.45 -6.84
C VAL A 61 -6.67 3.44 -5.79
N ILE A 62 -7.38 3.93 -4.78
CA ILE A 62 -7.95 3.12 -3.71
C ILE A 62 -9.47 3.21 -3.83
N ALA A 63 -10.06 2.14 -4.37
CA ALA A 63 -11.50 1.94 -4.43
C ALA A 63 -12.00 1.14 -3.21
N PRO A 64 -13.31 1.23 -2.88
CA PRO A 64 -13.92 0.40 -1.85
C PRO A 64 -13.74 -1.09 -2.17
N LYS A 65 -13.32 -1.87 -1.18
CA LYS A 65 -13.17 -3.32 -1.27
C LYS A 65 -13.19 -3.94 0.12
N TRP A 66 -13.53 -5.24 0.19
CA TRP A 66 -13.47 -6.04 1.42
C TRP A 66 -14.28 -5.49 2.60
N GLY A 67 -15.33 -4.71 2.33
CA GLY A 67 -16.15 -4.05 3.36
C GLY A 67 -15.41 -2.97 4.17
N ILE A 68 -14.22 -2.56 3.75
CA ILE A 68 -13.43 -1.53 4.43
C ILE A 68 -13.77 -0.17 3.84
N ASP A 69 -14.22 0.76 4.68
CA ASP A 69 -14.40 2.17 4.31
C ASP A 69 -13.04 2.90 4.31
N ALA A 70 -12.23 2.56 3.30
CA ALA A 70 -10.89 3.11 3.15
C ALA A 70 -10.90 4.63 2.90
N LEU A 71 -11.95 5.14 2.25
CA LEU A 71 -12.11 6.55 1.96
C LEU A 71 -12.35 7.33 3.25
N HIS A 72 -13.29 6.90 4.09
CA HIS A 72 -13.58 7.59 5.35
C HIS A 72 -12.35 7.64 6.27
N VAL A 73 -11.65 6.51 6.46
CA VAL A 73 -10.43 6.47 7.28
C VAL A 73 -9.34 7.38 6.71
N PHE A 74 -9.23 7.45 5.38
CA PHE A 74 -8.26 8.34 4.73
C PHE A 74 -8.64 9.82 4.89
N GLN A 75 -9.91 10.18 4.78
CA GLN A 75 -10.40 11.55 4.99
C GLN A 75 -10.20 12.00 6.45
N LEU A 76 -10.46 11.14 7.43
CA LEU A 76 -10.15 11.42 8.84
C LEU A 76 -8.67 11.72 9.03
N TYR A 77 -7.81 10.90 8.43
CA TYR A 77 -6.37 11.13 8.45
C TYR A 77 -5.98 12.47 7.80
N LEU A 78 -6.51 12.79 6.62
CA LEU A 78 -6.23 14.06 5.94
C LEU A 78 -6.66 15.26 6.79
N GLY A 79 -7.85 15.21 7.39
CA GLY A 79 -8.33 16.28 8.27
C GLY A 79 -7.39 16.51 9.47
N LEU A 80 -7.02 15.44 10.18
CA LEU A 80 -6.08 15.54 11.32
C LEU A 80 -4.72 16.07 10.88
N ARG A 81 -4.19 15.55 9.77
CA ARG A 81 -2.89 15.92 9.23
C ARG A 81 -2.86 17.38 8.75
N ASP A 82 -3.86 17.81 7.98
CA ASP A 82 -3.92 19.16 7.40
C ASP A 82 -4.20 20.22 8.49
N ASN A 83 -4.94 19.87 9.55
CA ASN A 83 -5.14 20.75 10.70
C ASN A 83 -3.84 20.98 11.50
N LEU A 84 -3.04 19.93 11.71
CA LEU A 84 -1.77 20.03 12.45
C LEU A 84 -0.62 20.58 11.58
N PHE A 85 -0.62 20.25 10.28
CA PHE A 85 0.50 20.47 9.37
C PHE A 85 0.02 20.99 7.99
N PRO A 86 -0.62 22.17 7.93
CA PRO A 86 -1.28 22.67 6.72
C PRO A 86 -0.34 22.85 5.53
N LEU A 87 0.92 23.21 5.79
CA LEU A 87 1.93 23.48 4.75
C LEU A 87 2.94 22.33 4.57
N HIS A 88 2.74 21.19 5.24
CA HIS A 88 3.69 20.08 5.11
C HIS A 88 3.59 19.48 3.69
N PRO A 89 4.70 19.20 2.99
CA PRO A 89 4.64 18.80 1.58
C PRO A 89 4.29 17.32 1.39
N HIS A 90 4.51 16.47 2.39
CA HIS A 90 4.35 15.02 2.24
C HIS A 90 3.02 14.50 2.75
N LEU A 91 2.49 13.46 2.10
CA LEU A 91 1.21 12.86 2.43
C LEU A 91 1.23 12.22 3.82
N TRP A 92 2.18 11.32 4.08
CA TRP A 92 2.30 10.59 5.34
C TRP A 92 3.16 11.35 6.34
N VAL A 93 2.55 11.74 7.45
CA VAL A 93 3.17 12.54 8.50
C VAL A 93 2.82 11.92 9.84
N SER A 94 3.82 11.76 10.70
CA SER A 94 3.62 11.31 12.07
C SER A 94 3.09 12.46 12.95
N PRO A 95 2.60 12.19 14.17
CA PRO A 95 2.18 13.24 15.09
C PRO A 95 3.29 14.26 15.43
N SER A 96 4.56 13.92 15.21
CA SER A 96 5.70 14.83 15.43
C SER A 96 6.02 15.72 14.21
N GLY A 97 5.23 15.65 13.13
CA GLY A 97 5.49 16.39 11.89
C GLY A 97 6.56 15.75 10.99
N SER A 98 7.07 14.56 11.33
CA SER A 98 8.10 13.87 10.53
C SER A 98 7.49 12.80 9.62
N VAL A 99 8.09 12.55 8.45
CA VAL A 99 7.69 11.42 7.60
C VAL A 99 7.97 10.10 8.35
N PRO A 100 6.98 9.21 8.49
CA PRO A 100 7.15 7.94 9.20
C PRO A 100 8.32 7.10 8.66
N THR A 101 9.12 6.54 9.57
CA THR A 101 10.13 5.54 9.21
C THR A 101 9.55 4.11 9.25
N ARG A 102 10.30 3.15 8.73
CA ARG A 102 9.96 1.73 8.83
C ARG A 102 9.75 1.30 10.29
N SER A 103 10.69 1.62 11.18
CA SER A 103 10.57 1.24 12.60
C SER A 103 9.41 1.95 13.29
N TRP A 104 9.12 3.21 12.92
CA TRP A 104 7.92 3.90 13.37
C TRP A 104 6.67 3.11 13.00
N PHE A 105 6.53 2.71 11.73
CA PHE A 105 5.34 1.97 11.27
C PHE A 105 5.20 0.62 11.97
N ILE A 106 6.29 -0.15 12.08
CA ILE A 106 6.26 -1.47 12.73
C ILE A 106 5.87 -1.35 14.20
N ARG A 107 6.37 -0.35 14.92
CA ARG A 107 5.98 -0.09 16.31
C ARG A 107 4.46 0.15 16.45
N HIS A 108 3.86 0.92 15.55
CA HIS A 108 2.41 1.17 15.59
C HIS A 108 1.61 -0.05 15.11
N LEU A 109 2.12 -0.81 14.14
CA LEU A 109 1.53 -2.09 13.75
C LEU A 109 1.45 -3.06 14.93
N ARG A 110 2.48 -3.10 15.78
CA ARG A 110 2.50 -3.97 16.97
C ARG A 110 1.47 -3.61 18.04
N GLN A 111 0.99 -2.38 18.04
CA GLN A 111 -0.08 -1.97 18.97
C GLN A 111 -1.44 -2.52 18.55
N VAL A 112 -1.64 -2.78 17.25
CA VAL A 112 -2.90 -3.33 16.72
C VAL A 112 -2.80 -4.85 16.47
N GLU A 113 -1.61 -5.35 16.16
CA GLU A 113 -1.32 -6.75 15.89
C GLU A 113 0.04 -7.14 16.53
N PRO A 114 -0.01 -7.67 17.77
CA PRO A 114 1.18 -8.00 18.55
C PRO A 114 2.04 -9.11 17.92
N ASP A 115 1.47 -10.00 17.10
CA ASP A 115 2.19 -11.12 16.53
C ASP A 115 3.30 -10.66 15.57
N THR A 116 4.53 -11.05 15.92
CA THR A 116 5.75 -10.64 15.20
C THR A 116 5.82 -11.13 13.75
N ARG A 117 5.03 -12.15 13.39
CA ARG A 117 4.91 -12.66 12.01
C ARG A 117 4.30 -11.61 11.07
N TRP A 118 3.54 -10.65 11.60
CA TRP A 118 3.05 -9.52 10.81
C TRP A 118 4.16 -8.49 10.63
N SER A 119 4.45 -8.09 9.40
CA SER A 119 5.50 -7.12 9.11
C SER A 119 5.06 -6.20 7.96
N GLY A 120 5.97 -5.31 7.52
CA GLY A 120 5.69 -4.44 6.38
C GLY A 120 5.31 -5.17 5.09
N GLN A 121 5.74 -6.44 4.93
CA GLN A 121 5.33 -7.25 3.77
C GLN A 121 3.90 -7.79 3.90
N SER A 122 3.36 -7.88 5.12
CA SER A 122 2.03 -8.45 5.37
C SER A 122 0.91 -7.65 4.71
N MET A 123 1.06 -6.33 4.54
CA MET A 123 0.10 -5.52 3.76
C MET A 123 -0.03 -6.03 2.32
N ARG A 124 1.11 -6.24 1.64
CA ARG A 124 1.12 -6.74 0.26
C ARG A 124 0.65 -8.17 0.17
N ALA A 125 1.09 -9.01 1.10
CA ALA A 125 0.73 -10.41 1.14
C ALA A 125 -0.77 -10.57 1.37
N GLY A 126 -1.32 -9.94 2.41
CA GLY A 126 -2.74 -9.98 2.75
C GLY A 126 -3.61 -9.40 1.64
N GLY A 127 -3.22 -8.25 1.07
CA GLY A 127 -3.96 -7.65 -0.05
C GLY A 127 -3.97 -8.52 -1.30
N ALA A 128 -2.85 -9.16 -1.64
CA ALA A 128 -2.79 -10.08 -2.78
C ALA A 128 -3.63 -11.34 -2.57
N THR A 129 -3.59 -11.92 -1.36
CA THR A 129 -4.41 -13.08 -1.01
C THR A 129 -5.90 -12.73 -1.05
N ALA A 130 -6.30 -11.59 -0.48
CA ALA A 130 -7.70 -11.15 -0.52
C ALA A 130 -8.19 -10.90 -1.96
N MET A 131 -7.37 -10.30 -2.83
CA MET A 131 -7.71 -10.18 -4.25
C MET A 131 -7.89 -11.55 -4.92
N ALA A 132 -7.03 -12.52 -4.59
CA ALA A 132 -7.13 -13.87 -5.13
C ALA A 132 -8.38 -14.62 -4.62
N GLU A 133 -8.73 -14.43 -3.35
CA GLU A 133 -9.97 -14.95 -2.75
C GLU A 133 -11.22 -14.38 -3.40
N ASP A 134 -11.21 -13.09 -3.78
CA ASP A 134 -12.26 -12.44 -4.58
C ASP A 134 -12.27 -12.88 -6.06
N GLY A 135 -11.36 -13.78 -6.46
CA GLY A 135 -11.27 -14.29 -7.83
C GLY A 135 -10.60 -13.34 -8.82
N ALA A 136 -9.84 -12.34 -8.36
CA ALA A 136 -9.12 -11.44 -9.24
C ALA A 136 -8.11 -12.22 -10.11
N PRO A 137 -8.08 -11.96 -11.43
CA PRO A 137 -7.12 -12.62 -12.31
C PRO A 137 -5.66 -12.35 -11.88
N PRO A 138 -4.74 -13.32 -12.06
CA PRO A 138 -3.34 -13.17 -11.68
C PRO A 138 -2.67 -11.91 -12.23
N HIS A 139 -2.98 -11.53 -13.49
CA HIS A 139 -2.41 -10.33 -14.12
C HIS A 139 -2.89 -9.01 -13.46
N ILE A 140 -4.12 -8.96 -12.95
CA ILE A 140 -4.65 -7.81 -12.20
C ILE A 140 -3.94 -7.68 -10.85
N ILE A 141 -3.75 -8.79 -10.14
CA ILE A 141 -3.00 -8.79 -8.86
C ILE A 141 -1.55 -8.34 -9.11
N GLN A 142 -0.92 -8.89 -10.14
CA GLN A 142 0.45 -8.55 -10.52
C GLN A 142 0.62 -7.07 -10.84
N ALA A 143 -0.28 -6.51 -11.66
CA ALA A 143 -0.30 -5.09 -12.01
C ALA A 143 -0.56 -4.21 -10.78
N THR A 144 -1.56 -4.56 -9.95
CA THR A 144 -1.94 -3.80 -8.75
C THR A 144 -0.79 -3.69 -7.76
N GLY A 145 -0.04 -4.78 -7.54
CA GLY A 145 1.13 -4.75 -6.67
C GLY A 145 2.41 -4.30 -7.37
N ARG A 146 2.42 -4.01 -8.66
CA ARG A 146 3.62 -3.60 -9.41
C ARG A 146 4.75 -4.64 -9.24
N TRP A 147 4.42 -5.91 -9.45
CA TRP A 147 5.42 -6.99 -9.51
C TRP A 147 5.92 -7.18 -10.94
N ALA A 148 7.24 -7.12 -11.11
CA ALA A 148 7.88 -7.38 -12.40
C ALA A 148 7.87 -8.86 -12.80
N SER A 149 7.59 -9.76 -11.86
CA SER A 149 7.53 -11.21 -12.07
C SER A 149 6.34 -11.84 -11.34
N ASP A 150 6.19 -13.15 -11.49
CA ASP A 150 5.24 -14.01 -10.79
C ASP A 150 5.51 -14.17 -9.28
N ALA A 151 6.46 -13.42 -8.70
CA ALA A 151 6.82 -13.49 -7.28
C ALA A 151 5.65 -13.23 -6.31
N PHE A 152 4.57 -12.60 -6.78
CA PHE A 152 3.36 -12.42 -5.98
C PHE A 152 2.66 -13.75 -5.64
N GLN A 153 2.83 -14.78 -6.48
CA GLN A 153 2.25 -16.09 -6.25
C GLN A 153 2.71 -16.70 -4.93
N PHE A 154 3.95 -16.42 -4.47
CA PHE A 154 4.44 -16.89 -3.17
C PHE A 154 3.58 -16.42 -1.99
N TYR A 155 2.91 -15.27 -2.10
CA TYR A 155 2.03 -14.76 -1.05
C TYR A 155 0.69 -15.51 -0.97
N ILE A 156 0.24 -16.11 -2.08
CA ILE A 156 -1.09 -16.73 -2.21
C ILE A 156 -1.06 -18.24 -1.81
N ARG A 157 0.13 -18.83 -1.67
CA ARG A 157 0.35 -20.29 -1.52
C ARG A 157 -0.29 -20.97 -0.30
N LYS A 158 -0.88 -20.25 0.65
CA LYS A 158 -1.43 -20.89 1.87
C LYS A 158 -2.85 -21.44 1.71
N ASN A 159 -3.54 -21.19 0.61
CA ASN A 159 -4.88 -21.74 0.39
C ASN A 159 -4.97 -22.49 -0.97
N PRO A 160 -4.97 -23.84 -0.96
CA PRO A 160 -5.00 -24.64 -2.19
C PRO A 160 -6.28 -24.43 -3.03
N VAL A 161 -7.38 -24.01 -2.40
CA VAL A 161 -8.63 -23.68 -3.10
C VAL A 161 -8.49 -22.40 -3.92
N VAL A 162 -7.87 -21.36 -3.33
CA VAL A 162 -7.58 -20.08 -3.99
C VAL A 162 -6.62 -20.29 -5.17
N LEU A 163 -5.58 -21.11 -4.97
CA LEU A 163 -4.64 -21.45 -6.04
C LEU A 163 -5.34 -22.19 -7.20
N ASN A 164 -6.23 -23.14 -6.90
CA ASN A 164 -6.98 -23.86 -7.92
C ASN A 164 -7.95 -22.94 -8.69
N ALA A 165 -8.63 -22.02 -7.99
CA ALA A 165 -9.49 -21.02 -8.62
C ALA A 165 -8.71 -20.10 -9.58
N MET A 166 -7.50 -19.66 -9.20
CA MET A 166 -6.63 -18.85 -10.06
C MET A 166 -6.15 -19.62 -11.30
N LEU A 167 -5.73 -20.88 -11.14
CA LEU A 167 -5.30 -21.73 -12.26
C LEU A 167 -6.46 -22.03 -13.22
N ALA A 168 -7.67 -22.22 -12.70
CA ALA A 168 -8.87 -22.41 -13.51
C ALA A 168 -9.23 -21.14 -14.30
N ALA A 169 -9.07 -19.96 -13.70
CA ALA A 169 -9.28 -18.68 -14.39
C ALA A 169 -8.27 -18.44 -15.53
N GLN A 170 -7.01 -18.87 -15.37
CA GLN A 170 -5.99 -18.78 -16.44
C GLN A 170 -6.28 -19.68 -17.64
N ARG A 171 -7.02 -20.79 -17.47
CA ARG A 171 -7.38 -21.70 -18.56
C ARG A 171 -8.59 -21.25 -19.38
N ARG A 172 -9.30 -20.21 -18.92
CA ARG A 172 -10.51 -19.68 -19.57
C ARG A 172 -10.26 -18.47 -20.47
N ASN A 173 -9.01 -17.99 -20.52
CA ASN A 173 -8.51 -17.01 -21.48
C ASN A 173 -7.61 -17.71 -22.50
#